data_AF-A0A7M5XD86-F1
#
_entry.id   AF-A0A7M5XD86-F1
#
_cell.length_a   1.000
_cell.length_b   1.000
_cell.length_c   1.000
_cell.angle_alpha   90.00
_cell.angle_beta   90.00
_cell.angle_gamma   90.00
#
_symmetry.space_group_name_H-M   'P 1'
#
loop_
_entity.id
_entity.type
_entity.pdbx_description
1 polymer ?
#
loop_
_entity_poly.entity_id
_entity_poly.type
_entity_poly.pdbx_seq_one_letter_code
_entity_poly.pdbx_strand_id
1 'polypeptide(L)'
;MYLIHILDVLLLASVISATKRFWTQKQDNDLAEFQPAFLELADCPFQIEPVGCFKDKKDDRALPDEICNGRDPTRDQHTKFLAQIQWTNYNHWLANFICYGAQKLFEKKPDIKTDYIGVQYYGEIWANMGNEKTTHDKHGKAMTCCDGDYKDVTSEEPNQCGLFAGKSVTNYVYKVTNYKSVEKIDNCPYFQSKGCWADKEPWHKDIEKRPMEVYAMNERDPYANNWNKRMIDWGNWGKGYLGDLLCRCADLAKKSNKKFFSIQFYGECWITNVEPRFKEDGASTQCVDGEWGVCDMNNGMGKKCRNHFCAGKAEANKVYQLMQGPHMCQSSPCKNEGKCLTVGTNDFVCQCKPGYSGEDCGIETPKDAPSH
;
A
#
# COMPACT_ATOMS: atom_id res chain seq x y z
N MET A 1 -39.72 -46.64 -46.91
CA MET A 1 -38.31 -46.54 -46.46
C MET A 1 -37.99 -45.12 -45.99
N TYR A 2 -38.87 -44.54 -45.14
CA TYR A 2 -38.86 -43.12 -44.73
C TYR A 2 -39.01 -42.96 -43.20
N LEU A 3 -38.68 -44.02 -42.44
CA LEU A 3 -38.83 -44.08 -40.98
C LEU A 3 -37.53 -44.44 -40.24
N ILE A 4 -36.44 -44.72 -40.96
CA ILE A 4 -35.14 -45.05 -40.34
C ILE A 4 -34.24 -43.80 -40.23
N HIS A 5 -34.43 -42.75 -41.04
CA HIS A 5 -33.62 -41.52 -40.97
C HIS A 5 -34.06 -40.47 -39.95
N ILE A 6 -35.17 -40.66 -39.23
CA ILE A 6 -35.62 -39.70 -38.20
C ILE A 6 -35.12 -40.11 -36.79
N LEU A 7 -34.84 -41.40 -36.56
CA LEU A 7 -34.34 -41.88 -35.27
C LEU A 7 -32.86 -41.54 -35.04
N ASP A 8 -32.03 -41.47 -36.08
CA ASP A 8 -30.61 -41.09 -35.94
C ASP A 8 -30.42 -39.60 -35.62
N VAL A 9 -31.30 -38.72 -36.10
CA VAL A 9 -31.20 -37.27 -35.86
C VAL A 9 -31.62 -36.90 -34.42
N LEU A 10 -32.56 -37.65 -33.83
CA LEU A 10 -33.02 -37.41 -32.44
C LEU A 10 -32.06 -37.98 -31.38
N LEU A 11 -31.33 -39.06 -31.69
CA LEU A 11 -30.28 -39.59 -30.82
C LEU A 11 -29.02 -38.69 -30.81
N LEU A 12 -28.66 -38.08 -31.94
CA LEU A 12 -27.56 -37.09 -31.96
C LEU A 12 -27.92 -35.79 -31.21
N ALA A 13 -29.16 -35.31 -31.32
CA ALA A 13 -29.58 -34.08 -30.64
C ALA A 13 -29.65 -34.22 -29.10
N SER A 14 -30.02 -35.40 -28.60
CA SER A 14 -30.06 -35.68 -27.14
C SER A 14 -28.67 -35.87 -26.54
N VAL A 15 -27.73 -36.48 -27.26
CA VAL A 15 -26.32 -36.60 -26.83
C VAL A 15 -25.62 -35.23 -26.84
N ILE A 16 -25.84 -34.39 -27.85
CA ILE A 16 -25.25 -33.03 -27.91
C ILE A 16 -25.80 -32.11 -26.81
N SER A 17 -27.09 -32.25 -26.45
CA SER A 17 -27.71 -31.48 -25.36
C SER A 17 -27.20 -31.94 -23.98
N ALA A 18 -26.98 -33.25 -23.79
CA ALA A 18 -26.44 -33.81 -22.56
C ALA A 18 -24.94 -33.46 -22.36
N THR A 19 -24.13 -33.47 -23.43
CA THR A 19 -22.72 -33.02 -23.34
C THR A 19 -22.62 -31.52 -23.18
N LYS A 20 -23.50 -30.70 -23.80
CA LYS A 20 -23.52 -29.25 -23.51
C LYS A 20 -23.86 -28.96 -22.05
N ARG A 21 -24.84 -29.67 -21.45
CA ARG A 21 -25.17 -29.51 -20.02
C ARG A 21 -24.05 -29.98 -19.09
N PHE A 22 -23.34 -31.06 -19.42
CA PHE A 22 -22.19 -31.54 -18.62
C PHE A 22 -20.95 -30.63 -18.75
N TRP A 23 -20.75 -29.95 -19.87
CA TRP A 23 -19.66 -28.99 -20.05
C TRP A 23 -19.98 -27.61 -19.47
N THR A 24 -21.24 -27.15 -19.50
CA THR A 24 -21.64 -25.91 -18.82
C THR A 24 -21.63 -26.06 -17.30
N GLN A 25 -21.93 -27.24 -16.76
CA GLN A 25 -22.01 -27.42 -15.30
C GLN A 25 -20.66 -27.75 -14.64
N LYS A 26 -19.61 -28.06 -15.41
CA LYS A 26 -18.25 -28.29 -14.89
C LYS A 26 -17.31 -27.09 -15.05
N GLN A 27 -17.69 -26.08 -15.85
CA GLN A 27 -16.94 -24.82 -15.95
C GLN A 27 -17.44 -23.70 -15.01
N ASP A 28 -18.63 -23.85 -14.42
CA ASP A 28 -19.21 -22.83 -13.54
C ASP A 28 -18.88 -22.99 -12.04
N ASN A 29 -18.13 -24.03 -11.64
CA ASN A 29 -17.81 -24.30 -10.21
C ASN A 29 -16.33 -24.15 -9.82
N ASP A 30 -15.44 -23.77 -10.75
CA ASP A 30 -14.03 -23.43 -10.44
C ASP A 30 -13.68 -21.96 -10.76
N LEU A 31 -14.69 -21.12 -11.05
CA LEU A 31 -14.55 -19.67 -11.22
C LEU A 31 -15.24 -18.89 -10.09
N ALA A 32 -15.05 -19.34 -8.85
CA ALA A 32 -14.92 -18.38 -7.74
C ALA A 32 -13.55 -17.69 -7.90
N GLU A 33 -13.41 -16.94 -8.99
CA GLU A 33 -12.24 -16.16 -9.33
C GLU A 33 -12.14 -15.07 -8.25
N PHE A 34 -11.21 -15.32 -7.34
CA PHE A 34 -10.78 -14.45 -6.27
C PHE A 34 -10.53 -13.06 -6.84
N GLN A 35 -11.51 -12.15 -6.77
CA GLN A 35 -11.29 -10.74 -7.08
C GLN A 35 -10.35 -10.20 -5.98
N PRO A 36 -9.06 -9.89 -6.27
CA PRO A 36 -8.29 -9.16 -5.30
C PRO A 36 -8.84 -7.74 -5.33
N ALA A 37 -9.44 -7.32 -4.21
CA ALA A 37 -9.76 -5.93 -3.96
C ALA A 37 -8.57 -5.04 -4.38
N PHE A 38 -8.86 -3.94 -5.06
CA PHE A 38 -7.90 -2.90 -5.44
C PHE A 38 -6.88 -2.66 -4.32
N LEU A 39 -5.63 -3.08 -4.56
CA LEU A 39 -4.55 -2.97 -3.58
C LEU A 39 -4.01 -1.54 -3.63
N GLU A 40 -4.16 -0.77 -2.56
CA GLU A 40 -3.45 0.51 -2.42
C GLU A 40 -1.95 0.23 -2.17
N LEU A 41 -1.03 1.14 -2.51
CA LEU A 41 0.42 0.93 -2.22
C LEU A 41 0.71 0.68 -0.72
N ALA A 42 -0.13 1.23 0.16
CA ALA A 42 -0.09 0.97 1.61
C ALA A 42 -0.43 -0.49 1.97
N ASP A 43 -1.09 -1.23 1.08
CA ASP A 43 -1.43 -2.65 1.21
C ASP A 43 -0.46 -3.57 0.46
N CYS A 44 0.61 -3.01 -0.13
CA CYS A 44 1.56 -3.78 -0.91
C CYS A 44 2.34 -4.73 0.00
N PRO A 45 2.29 -6.06 -0.19
CA PRO A 45 3.02 -7.01 0.64
C PRO A 45 4.54 -7.01 0.38
N PHE A 46 5.01 -6.10 -0.48
CA PHE A 46 6.40 -5.94 -0.86
C PHE A 46 6.91 -4.59 -0.39
N GLN A 47 8.14 -4.57 0.12
CA GLN A 47 8.86 -3.32 0.32
C GLN A 47 9.28 -2.77 -1.04
N ILE A 48 9.06 -1.48 -1.30
CA ILE A 48 9.39 -0.81 -2.57
C ILE A 48 10.25 0.41 -2.26
N GLU A 49 11.50 0.41 -2.73
CA GLU A 49 12.45 1.51 -2.51
C GLU A 49 12.78 2.18 -3.85
N PRO A 50 12.62 3.51 -4.00
CA PRO A 50 13.10 4.22 -5.17
C PRO A 50 14.63 4.15 -5.23
N VAL A 51 15.18 3.80 -6.39
CA VAL A 51 16.63 3.72 -6.62
C VAL A 51 17.11 4.90 -7.44
N GLY A 52 16.35 5.29 -8.47
CA GLY A 52 16.62 6.49 -9.26
C GLY A 52 16.31 6.34 -10.74
N CYS A 53 16.67 7.39 -11.48
CA CYS A 53 16.45 7.48 -12.92
C CYS A 53 17.68 7.03 -13.70
N PHE A 54 17.51 6.08 -14.62
CA PHE A 54 18.59 5.49 -15.42
C PHE A 54 18.26 5.50 -16.90
N LYS A 55 19.29 5.57 -17.75
CA LYS A 55 19.13 5.47 -19.21
C LYS A 55 18.76 4.05 -19.60
N ASP A 56 17.98 3.91 -20.66
CA ASP A 56 17.67 2.62 -21.24
C ASP A 56 17.78 2.66 -22.77
N LYS A 57 18.16 1.53 -23.37
CA LYS A 57 18.34 1.38 -24.81
C LYS A 57 17.51 0.22 -25.30
N LYS A 58 16.59 0.47 -26.24
CA LYS A 58 15.60 -0.52 -26.71
C LYS A 58 16.24 -1.83 -27.21
N ASP A 59 17.35 -1.75 -27.94
CA ASP A 59 18.03 -2.92 -28.51
C ASP A 59 19.07 -3.54 -27.54
N ASP A 60 19.26 -2.93 -26.37
CA ASP A 60 20.27 -3.35 -25.38
C ASP A 60 19.80 -3.01 -23.95
N ARG A 61 18.57 -3.42 -23.60
CA ARG A 61 17.90 -2.95 -22.37
C ARG A 61 18.68 -3.30 -21.09
N ALA A 62 18.61 -2.42 -20.10
CA ALA A 62 19.19 -2.68 -18.77
C ALA A 62 18.36 -3.72 -17.99
N LEU A 63 17.03 -3.61 -18.11
CA LEU A 63 16.04 -4.57 -17.64
C LEU A 63 15.30 -5.12 -18.88
N PRO A 64 15.65 -6.33 -19.35
CA PRO A 64 15.26 -6.79 -20.68
C PRO A 64 13.84 -7.35 -20.80
N ASP A 65 13.21 -7.73 -19.69
CA ASP A 65 11.96 -8.47 -19.70
C ASP A 65 10.79 -7.58 -19.27
N GLU A 66 9.85 -7.34 -20.17
CA GLU A 66 8.59 -6.69 -19.83
C GLU A 66 7.72 -7.67 -19.04
N ILE A 67 7.36 -7.30 -17.82
CA ILE A 67 6.55 -8.15 -16.92
C ILE A 67 5.14 -7.62 -16.72
N CYS A 68 4.91 -6.30 -16.91
CA CYS A 68 3.60 -5.68 -16.86
C CYS A 68 3.47 -4.56 -17.90
N ASN A 69 2.32 -4.47 -18.56
CA ASN A 69 1.97 -3.36 -19.45
C ASN A 69 0.63 -2.74 -19.05
N GLY A 70 0.66 -1.44 -18.72
CA GLY A 70 -0.51 -0.62 -18.41
C GLY A 70 -0.98 0.28 -19.55
N ARG A 71 -0.22 0.35 -20.64
CA ARG A 71 -0.46 1.25 -21.78
C ARG A 71 -1.24 0.60 -22.91
N ASP A 72 -0.79 -0.57 -23.33
CA ASP A 72 -1.23 -1.19 -24.57
C ASP A 72 -2.07 -2.43 -24.25
N PRO A 73 -3.40 -2.38 -24.50
CA PRO A 73 -4.32 -3.46 -24.20
C PRO A 73 -4.12 -4.69 -25.08
N THR A 74 -3.32 -4.59 -26.15
CA THR A 74 -3.07 -5.68 -27.10
C THR A 74 -1.85 -6.53 -26.74
N ARG A 75 -1.07 -6.11 -25.74
CA ARG A 75 0.13 -6.85 -25.28
C ARG A 75 -0.25 -8.05 -24.44
N ASP A 76 0.49 -9.14 -24.54
CA ASP A 76 0.29 -10.33 -23.70
C ASP A 76 0.52 -10.03 -22.21
N GLN A 77 1.42 -9.09 -21.92
CA GLN A 77 1.74 -8.58 -20.57
C GLN A 77 0.72 -7.55 -20.09
N HIS A 78 -0.35 -7.29 -20.86
CA HIS A 78 -1.35 -6.31 -20.49
C HIS A 78 -2.02 -6.68 -19.17
N THR A 79 -1.99 -5.73 -18.24
CA THR A 79 -2.59 -5.86 -16.92
C THR A 79 -4.10 -5.64 -17.02
N LYS A 80 -4.82 -6.63 -17.57
CA LYS A 80 -6.28 -6.59 -17.78
C LYS A 80 -7.08 -6.12 -16.54
N PHE A 81 -6.52 -6.33 -15.35
CA PHE A 81 -7.14 -6.03 -14.05
C PHE A 81 -6.89 -4.61 -13.52
N LEU A 82 -5.86 -3.88 -13.97
CA LEU A 82 -5.54 -2.52 -13.46
C LEU A 82 -6.12 -1.38 -14.32
N ALA A 83 -6.83 -1.72 -15.40
CA ALA A 83 -7.23 -0.81 -16.46
C ALA A 83 -6.05 -0.05 -17.09
N GLN A 84 -6.30 0.57 -18.24
CA GLN A 84 -5.35 1.49 -18.88
C GLN A 84 -4.91 2.59 -17.90
N ILE A 85 -3.74 3.21 -18.15
CA ILE A 85 -3.21 4.32 -17.35
C ILE A 85 -4.31 5.32 -16.96
N GLN A 86 -4.47 5.56 -15.66
CA GLN A 86 -5.40 6.58 -15.16
C GLN A 86 -4.69 7.93 -15.05
N TRP A 87 -4.71 8.72 -16.13
CA TRP A 87 -3.94 9.97 -16.18
C TRP A 87 -4.39 11.02 -15.13
N THR A 88 -5.67 11.05 -14.79
CA THR A 88 -6.24 11.98 -13.78
C THR A 88 -5.94 11.55 -12.34
N ASN A 89 -5.47 10.31 -12.13
CA ASN A 89 -5.12 9.76 -10.82
C ASN A 89 -3.83 8.92 -10.89
N TYR A 90 -2.85 9.45 -11.62
CA TYR A 90 -1.70 8.69 -12.05
C TYR A 90 -0.77 8.29 -10.91
N ASN A 91 -0.60 9.14 -9.91
CA ASN A 91 0.12 8.78 -8.69
C ASN A 91 -0.46 7.50 -8.05
N HIS A 92 -1.78 7.42 -7.89
CA HIS A 92 -2.44 6.25 -7.29
C HIS A 92 -2.32 5.01 -8.18
N TRP A 93 -2.57 5.18 -9.49
CA TRP A 93 -2.45 4.11 -10.46
C TRP A 93 -1.03 3.55 -10.53
N LEU A 94 -0.03 4.44 -10.62
CA LEU A 94 1.39 4.09 -10.68
C LEU A 94 1.81 3.32 -9.42
N ALA A 95 1.28 3.70 -8.28
CA ALA A 95 1.52 3.00 -7.01
C ALA A 95 1.09 1.53 -7.10
N ASN A 96 -0.17 1.32 -7.47
CA ASN A 96 -0.76 -0.02 -7.56
C ASN A 96 -0.08 -0.84 -8.67
N PHE A 97 0.29 -0.18 -9.77
CA PHE A 97 0.99 -0.78 -10.90
C PHE A 97 2.37 -1.30 -10.49
N ILE A 98 3.18 -0.51 -9.77
CA ILE A 98 4.50 -0.92 -9.26
C ILE A 98 4.35 -2.10 -8.30
N CYS A 99 3.38 -2.07 -7.38
CA CYS A 99 3.15 -3.18 -6.46
C CYS A 99 2.76 -4.47 -7.20
N TYR A 100 1.88 -4.38 -8.18
CA TYR A 100 1.52 -5.52 -9.02
C TYR A 100 2.72 -6.06 -9.81
N GLY A 101 3.60 -5.18 -10.30
CA GLY A 101 4.88 -5.57 -10.89
C GLY A 101 5.77 -6.36 -9.92
N ALA A 102 5.88 -5.92 -8.67
CA ALA A 102 6.58 -6.65 -7.63
C ALA A 102 5.96 -8.03 -7.38
N GLN A 103 4.63 -8.13 -7.33
CA GLN A 103 3.94 -9.42 -7.23
C GLN A 103 4.32 -10.36 -8.39
N LYS A 104 4.25 -9.87 -9.63
CA LYS A 104 4.55 -10.67 -10.83
C LYS A 104 6.00 -11.12 -10.88
N LEU A 105 6.91 -10.27 -10.45
CA LEU A 105 8.32 -10.62 -10.30
C LEU A 105 8.48 -11.81 -9.33
N PHE A 106 7.94 -11.73 -8.12
CA PHE A 106 8.11 -12.78 -7.10
C PHE A 106 7.29 -14.04 -7.37
N GLU A 107 6.16 -13.97 -8.09
CA GLU A 107 5.47 -15.15 -8.61
C GLU A 107 6.35 -15.95 -9.58
N LYS A 108 7.12 -15.25 -10.42
CA LYS A 108 8.02 -15.87 -11.41
C LYS A 108 9.40 -16.21 -10.84
N LYS A 109 9.82 -15.55 -9.76
CA LYS A 109 11.06 -15.82 -9.02
C LYS A 109 10.79 -16.05 -7.53
N PRO A 110 10.18 -17.18 -7.14
CA PRO A 110 9.77 -17.43 -5.75
C PRO A 110 10.93 -17.57 -4.75
N ASP A 111 12.13 -17.91 -5.23
CA ASP A 111 13.30 -18.19 -4.40
C ASP A 111 14.15 -16.94 -4.06
N ILE A 112 13.87 -15.81 -4.72
CA ILE A 112 14.59 -14.57 -4.45
C ILE A 112 13.84 -13.69 -3.45
N LYS A 113 14.60 -13.01 -2.59
CA LYS A 113 14.03 -12.10 -1.59
C LYS A 113 13.96 -10.67 -2.08
N THR A 114 14.88 -10.24 -2.94
CA THR A 114 14.99 -8.86 -3.40
C THR A 114 15.41 -8.84 -4.87
N ASP A 115 14.86 -7.93 -5.65
CA ASP A 115 15.30 -7.63 -7.02
C ASP A 115 14.96 -6.18 -7.41
N TYR A 116 15.14 -5.84 -8.68
CA TYR A 116 14.80 -4.54 -9.26
C TYR A 116 13.70 -4.65 -10.31
N ILE A 117 12.84 -3.65 -10.33
CA ILE A 117 11.91 -3.37 -11.43
C ILE A 117 12.13 -1.95 -11.93
N GLY A 118 11.94 -1.71 -13.22
CA GLY A 118 12.02 -0.40 -13.85
C GLY A 118 10.69 -0.02 -14.44
N VAL A 119 10.19 1.17 -14.09
CA VAL A 119 9.04 1.77 -14.76
C VAL A 119 9.56 2.58 -15.95
N GLN A 120 9.14 2.21 -17.15
CA GLN A 120 9.40 2.95 -18.38
C GLN A 120 8.08 3.45 -18.97
N TYR A 121 8.16 4.46 -19.83
CA TYR A 121 7.04 4.85 -20.69
C TYR A 121 5.75 5.14 -19.91
N TYR A 122 5.88 5.69 -18.70
CA TYR A 122 4.76 5.98 -17.78
C TYR A 122 3.96 4.75 -17.30
N GLY A 123 4.18 3.55 -17.83
CA GLY A 123 3.29 2.44 -17.56
C GLY A 123 3.70 1.09 -18.12
N GLU A 124 5.01 0.86 -18.24
CA GLU A 124 5.58 -0.44 -18.54
C GLU A 124 6.52 -0.82 -17.40
N ILE A 125 6.40 -2.05 -16.88
CA ILE A 125 7.34 -2.57 -15.87
C ILE A 125 8.24 -3.57 -16.55
N TRP A 126 9.54 -3.28 -16.43
CA TRP A 126 10.62 -4.10 -16.92
C TRP A 126 11.39 -4.69 -15.73
N ALA A 127 11.86 -5.93 -15.87
CA ALA A 127 12.71 -6.61 -14.91
C ALA A 127 13.79 -7.41 -15.65
N ASN A 128 14.72 -8.00 -14.90
CA ASN A 128 15.62 -9.02 -15.45
C ASN A 128 15.10 -10.38 -15.00
N MET A 129 14.49 -11.17 -15.89
CA MET A 129 13.95 -12.50 -15.61
C MET A 129 14.91 -13.63 -15.99
N GLY A 130 15.95 -13.31 -16.77
CA GLY A 130 16.97 -14.27 -17.20
C GLY A 130 18.09 -14.50 -16.18
N ASN A 131 18.98 -15.44 -16.52
CA ASN A 131 20.23 -15.71 -15.79
C ASN A 131 21.37 -14.75 -16.19
N GLU A 132 21.12 -13.80 -17.10
CA GLU A 132 22.12 -12.84 -17.53
C GLU A 132 22.41 -11.81 -16.43
N LYS A 133 23.70 -11.57 -16.16
CA LYS A 133 24.16 -10.54 -15.21
C LYS A 133 24.07 -9.14 -15.84
N THR A 134 22.87 -8.66 -16.12
CA THR A 134 22.62 -7.24 -16.41
C THR A 134 22.12 -6.52 -15.15
N THR A 135 22.54 -5.26 -15.00
CA THR A 135 22.17 -4.40 -13.88
C THR A 135 21.36 -3.21 -14.37
N HIS A 136 20.48 -2.70 -13.51
CA HIS A 136 19.57 -1.59 -13.82
C HIS A 136 20.30 -0.29 -14.20
N ASP A 137 21.58 -0.16 -13.85
CA ASP A 137 22.44 1.00 -14.08
C ASP A 137 23.39 0.86 -15.28
N LYS A 138 23.24 -0.20 -16.09
CA LYS A 138 24.09 -0.52 -17.27
C LYS A 138 24.44 0.67 -18.16
N HIS A 139 23.49 1.59 -18.41
CA HIS A 139 23.68 2.76 -19.29
C HIS A 139 23.94 4.07 -18.54
N GLY A 140 24.08 4.00 -17.22
CA GLY A 140 24.28 5.15 -16.33
C GLY A 140 22.99 5.92 -16.01
N LYS A 141 23.13 6.91 -15.13
CA LYS A 141 22.03 7.77 -14.66
C LYS A 141 21.43 8.62 -15.78
N ALA A 142 20.15 8.94 -15.64
CA ALA A 142 19.42 9.88 -16.48
C ALA A 142 18.82 11.03 -15.65
N MET A 143 18.48 12.11 -16.33
CA MET A 143 17.88 13.31 -15.71
C MET A 143 16.42 13.53 -16.14
N THR A 144 15.87 12.58 -16.88
CA THR A 144 14.56 12.69 -17.53
C THR A 144 13.67 11.53 -17.12
N CYS A 145 13.31 11.49 -15.83
CA CYS A 145 12.14 10.76 -15.34
C CYS A 145 11.09 11.78 -14.92
N CYS A 146 9.87 11.34 -14.62
CA CYS A 146 8.82 12.22 -14.14
C CYS A 146 8.25 11.76 -12.81
N ASP A 147 7.79 12.70 -11.99
CA ASP A 147 6.91 12.42 -10.87
C ASP A 147 5.51 12.04 -11.34
N GLY A 148 4.61 11.72 -10.42
CA GLY A 148 3.23 11.41 -10.79
C GLY A 148 2.32 12.60 -11.11
N ASP A 149 2.88 13.82 -11.16
CA ASP A 149 2.27 15.00 -11.81
C ASP A 149 2.88 15.23 -13.22
N TYR A 150 3.65 14.27 -13.74
CA TYR A 150 4.36 14.31 -15.03
C TYR A 150 5.45 15.37 -15.14
N LYS A 151 5.86 15.97 -14.02
CA LYS A 151 6.93 16.97 -14.03
C LYS A 151 8.27 16.27 -14.05
N ASP A 152 9.19 16.83 -14.82
CA ASP A 152 10.53 16.28 -14.95
C ASP A 152 11.26 16.37 -13.61
N VAL A 153 11.82 15.24 -13.18
CA VAL A 153 12.61 15.15 -11.96
C VAL A 153 14.04 14.77 -12.28
N THR A 154 14.97 15.53 -11.71
CA THR A 154 16.40 15.26 -11.80
C THR A 154 16.81 14.25 -10.73
N SER A 155 17.77 13.39 -11.06
CA SER A 155 18.24 12.30 -10.17
C SER A 155 19.01 12.76 -8.91
N GLU A 156 19.01 14.05 -8.62
CA GLU A 156 19.86 14.67 -7.59
C GLU A 156 19.17 14.81 -6.22
N GLU A 157 17.87 14.54 -6.11
CA GLU A 157 17.16 14.51 -4.82
C GLU A 157 16.31 13.24 -4.63
N PRO A 158 16.93 12.09 -4.29
CA PRO A 158 16.22 10.83 -3.98
C PRO A 158 15.37 10.89 -2.70
N ASN A 159 15.32 12.04 -2.02
CA ASN A 159 14.51 12.28 -0.82
C ASN A 159 13.10 12.77 -1.13
N GLN A 160 12.68 12.81 -2.39
CA GLN A 160 11.30 13.09 -2.74
C GLN A 160 10.47 11.80 -2.60
N CYS A 161 9.59 11.78 -1.61
CA CYS A 161 8.57 10.77 -1.31
C CYS A 161 7.50 10.59 -2.43
N GLY A 162 7.90 10.75 -3.70
CA GLY A 162 7.07 10.60 -4.89
C GLY A 162 7.20 9.22 -5.52
N LEU A 163 6.19 8.89 -6.32
CA LEU A 163 6.27 7.81 -7.29
C LEU A 163 6.70 8.42 -8.61
N PHE A 164 7.53 7.71 -9.33
CA PHE A 164 8.22 8.20 -10.49
C PHE A 164 8.18 7.15 -11.59
N ALA A 165 8.15 7.64 -12.81
CA ALA A 165 8.22 6.79 -13.98
C ALA A 165 9.31 7.29 -14.92
N GLY A 166 9.92 6.32 -15.61
CA GLY A 166 10.74 6.60 -16.77
C GLY A 166 9.90 7.07 -17.95
N LYS A 167 10.55 7.80 -18.85
CA LYS A 167 10.00 8.20 -20.14
C LYS A 167 10.37 7.16 -21.20
N SER A 168 10.48 7.56 -22.46
CA SER A 168 10.72 6.65 -23.58
C SER A 168 12.10 5.99 -23.64
N VAL A 169 13.08 6.60 -22.99
CA VAL A 169 14.51 6.19 -23.03
C VAL A 169 15.12 6.13 -21.63
N THR A 170 14.28 6.11 -20.60
CA THR A 170 14.71 6.08 -19.21
C THR A 170 13.86 5.10 -18.42
N ASN A 171 14.46 4.45 -17.43
CA ASN A 171 13.74 3.69 -16.41
C ASN A 171 13.83 4.48 -15.11
N TYR A 172 12.71 4.66 -14.42
CA TYR A 172 12.77 4.89 -12.99
C TYR A 172 12.78 3.54 -12.28
N VAL A 173 13.87 3.27 -11.57
CA VAL A 173 14.14 1.95 -11.00
C VAL A 173 13.71 1.93 -9.54
N TYR A 174 13.05 0.85 -9.17
CA TYR A 174 12.68 0.49 -7.81
C TYR A 174 13.36 -0.81 -7.41
N LYS A 175 13.85 -0.87 -6.19
CA LYS A 175 14.26 -2.11 -5.53
C LYS A 175 13.06 -2.64 -4.77
N VAL A 176 12.72 -3.91 -4.98
CA VAL A 176 11.56 -4.56 -4.38
C VAL A 176 12.01 -5.73 -3.51
N THR A 177 11.44 -5.87 -2.31
CA THR A 177 11.77 -6.96 -1.36
C THR A 177 10.52 -7.68 -0.87
N ASN A 178 10.55 -9.01 -0.93
CA ASN A 178 9.53 -9.93 -0.44
C ASN A 178 9.90 -10.44 0.96
N TYR A 179 9.38 -9.76 1.99
CA TYR A 179 9.38 -10.29 3.35
C TYR A 179 8.07 -11.03 3.57
N LYS A 180 8.03 -12.34 3.33
CA LYS A 180 6.90 -13.15 3.79
C LYS A 180 6.65 -12.86 5.29
N SER A 181 5.38 -12.61 5.63
CA SER A 181 4.78 -12.21 6.92
C SER A 181 4.86 -10.72 7.32
N VAL A 182 4.09 -9.88 6.64
CA VAL A 182 3.25 -8.92 7.37
C VAL A 182 1.91 -9.64 7.54
N GLU A 183 1.55 -10.01 8.76
CA GLU A 183 0.12 -10.25 9.04
C GLU A 183 -0.58 -8.94 8.73
N LYS A 184 -1.25 -8.89 7.58
CA LYS A 184 -2.06 -7.75 7.18
C LYS A 184 -3.16 -7.61 8.22
N ILE A 185 -3.17 -6.53 8.98
CA ILE A 185 -4.31 -6.19 9.83
C ILE A 185 -5.38 -5.65 8.87
N ASP A 186 -6.26 -6.52 8.39
CA ASP A 186 -7.27 -6.20 7.36
C ASP A 186 -8.27 -5.09 7.76
N ASN A 187 -8.19 -4.56 9.00
CA ASN A 187 -9.00 -3.47 9.50
C ASN A 187 -8.27 -2.69 10.61
N CYS A 188 -7.27 -1.88 10.23
CA CYS A 188 -6.55 -1.04 11.18
C CYS A 188 -7.52 -0.16 12.00
N PRO A 189 -7.48 -0.17 13.34
CA PRO A 189 -8.34 0.72 14.12
C PRO A 189 -8.05 2.18 13.81
N TYR A 190 -9.09 3.00 13.74
CA TYR A 190 -8.94 4.42 13.48
C TYR A 190 -8.41 5.16 14.70
N PHE A 191 -7.45 6.05 14.49
CA PHE A 191 -6.84 6.84 15.56
C PHE A 191 -6.44 8.23 15.10
N GLN A 192 -6.30 9.14 16.07
CA GLN A 192 -5.83 10.51 15.84
C GLN A 192 -4.63 10.83 16.74
N SER A 193 -3.69 11.63 16.24
CA SER A 193 -2.57 12.14 17.04
C SER A 193 -3.08 13.02 18.18
N LYS A 194 -2.52 12.83 19.38
CA LYS A 194 -2.74 13.66 20.57
C LYS A 194 -1.52 14.45 21.02
N GLY A 195 -0.43 14.37 20.26
CA GLY A 195 0.78 15.16 20.49
C GLY A 195 1.95 14.35 21.04
N CYS A 196 3.04 15.07 21.29
CA CYS A 196 4.28 14.54 21.86
C CYS A 196 4.40 14.98 23.32
N TRP A 197 4.56 14.02 24.22
CA TRP A 197 4.53 14.24 25.65
C TRP A 197 5.76 13.64 26.32
N ALA A 198 6.27 14.32 27.36
CA ALA A 198 7.40 13.84 28.13
C ALA A 198 7.02 12.62 28.98
N ASP A 199 8.01 11.80 29.29
CA ASP A 199 7.94 10.71 30.25
C ASP A 199 9.15 10.87 31.19
N LYS A 200 8.92 11.45 32.36
CA LYS A 200 9.99 11.78 33.30
C LYS A 200 10.42 10.58 34.16
N GLU A 201 9.79 9.41 33.98
CA GLU A 201 10.12 8.22 34.74
C GLU A 201 11.35 7.51 34.14
N PRO A 202 12.49 7.47 34.86
CA PRO A 202 13.73 6.94 34.30
C PRO A 202 13.64 5.42 34.13
N TRP A 203 13.97 4.91 32.94
CA TRP A 203 14.28 3.49 32.69
C TRP A 203 13.23 2.48 33.20
N HIS A 204 11.95 2.84 33.23
CA HIS A 204 10.85 1.99 33.71
C HIS A 204 10.94 1.60 35.21
N LYS A 205 11.61 2.40 36.05
CA LYS A 205 11.79 2.10 37.47
C LYS A 205 10.47 1.99 38.23
N ASP A 206 9.51 2.84 37.91
CA ASP A 206 8.17 2.82 38.51
C ASP A 206 7.07 2.88 37.43
N ILE A 207 6.61 1.70 36.99
CA ILE A 207 5.56 1.55 35.98
C ILE A 207 4.27 2.29 36.39
N GLU A 208 3.97 2.36 37.69
CA GLU A 208 2.77 2.99 38.19
C GLU A 208 2.83 4.50 38.09
N LYS A 209 4.02 5.11 37.97
CA LYS A 209 4.22 6.56 37.77
C LYS A 209 4.21 6.98 36.30
N ARG A 210 4.44 6.05 35.38
CA ARG A 210 4.55 6.38 33.96
C ARG A 210 3.26 6.99 33.42
N PRO A 211 3.35 7.95 32.49
CA PRO A 211 2.16 8.54 31.87
C PRO A 211 1.36 7.52 31.02
N MET A 212 2.03 6.47 30.54
CA MET A 212 1.44 5.31 29.84
C MET A 212 1.66 4.03 30.65
N GLU A 213 0.58 3.36 31.04
CA GLU A 213 0.57 2.35 32.12
C GLU A 213 0.89 0.91 31.68
N VAL A 214 0.64 0.53 30.43
CA VAL A 214 0.85 -0.85 29.95
C VAL A 214 1.85 -0.88 28.81
N TYR A 215 2.94 -1.63 28.98
CA TYR A 215 3.92 -1.92 27.93
C TYR A 215 3.45 -3.10 27.06
N ALA A 216 2.58 -2.82 26.10
CA ALA A 216 1.80 -3.83 25.39
C ALA A 216 2.64 -4.74 24.47
N MET A 217 3.57 -4.16 23.71
CA MET A 217 4.49 -4.91 22.87
C MET A 217 5.74 -4.09 22.58
N ASN A 218 6.78 -4.75 22.09
CA ASN A 218 7.94 -4.06 21.56
C ASN A 218 8.53 -4.74 20.32
N GLU A 219 9.11 -3.91 19.44
CA GLU A 219 9.90 -4.35 18.28
C GLU A 219 11.38 -3.90 18.37
N ARG A 220 11.78 -3.32 19.51
CA ARG A 220 13.12 -2.72 19.72
C ARG A 220 14.09 -3.72 20.36
N ASP A 221 13.64 -4.44 21.38
CA ASP A 221 14.43 -5.29 22.26
C ASP A 221 13.96 -6.76 22.16
N PRO A 222 14.72 -7.62 21.45
CA PRO A 222 14.36 -9.02 21.27
C PRO A 222 14.50 -9.86 22.54
N TYR A 223 15.09 -9.32 23.61
CA TYR A 223 15.27 -10.01 24.89
C TYR A 223 14.16 -9.69 25.89
N ALA A 224 13.33 -8.70 25.61
CA ALA A 224 12.21 -8.34 26.47
C ALA A 224 11.04 -9.35 26.34
N ASN A 225 10.37 -9.64 27.47
CA ASN A 225 9.30 -10.65 27.53
C ASN A 225 8.08 -10.32 26.65
N ASN A 226 7.89 -9.06 26.27
CA ASN A 226 6.81 -8.58 25.41
C ASN A 226 7.27 -8.32 23.96
N TRP A 227 8.40 -8.90 23.56
CA TRP A 227 8.86 -8.88 22.18
C TRP A 227 7.90 -9.64 21.28
N ASN A 228 7.42 -9.02 20.22
CA ASN A 228 6.45 -9.61 19.30
C ASN A 228 7.09 -10.41 18.15
N LYS A 229 8.37 -10.78 18.29
CA LYS A 229 9.17 -11.47 17.26
C LYS A 229 9.47 -10.64 16.01
N ARG A 230 9.33 -9.32 16.10
CA ARG A 230 9.67 -8.38 15.02
C ARG A 230 10.73 -7.40 15.50
N MET A 231 11.64 -7.03 14.61
CA MET A 231 12.63 -5.99 14.86
C MET A 231 12.26 -4.72 14.10
N ILE A 232 12.65 -3.56 14.63
CA ILE A 232 12.52 -2.29 13.91
C ILE A 232 13.22 -2.39 12.56
N ASP A 233 12.46 -2.07 11.51
CA ASP A 233 12.99 -1.92 10.16
C ASP A 233 13.46 -0.48 9.95
N TRP A 234 14.71 -0.22 10.33
CA TRP A 234 15.33 1.10 10.18
C TRP A 234 15.46 1.54 8.72
N GLY A 235 15.50 0.61 7.76
CA GLY A 235 15.55 0.92 6.33
C GLY A 235 14.22 1.46 5.80
N ASN A 236 13.11 1.05 6.43
CA ASN A 236 11.74 1.43 6.06
C ASN A 236 11.01 2.28 7.08
N TRP A 237 11.71 2.76 8.10
CA TRP A 237 11.16 3.49 9.24
C TRP A 237 10.08 4.50 8.83
N GLY A 238 10.42 5.49 8.01
CA GLY A 238 9.48 6.49 7.48
C GLY A 238 8.74 6.13 6.20
N LYS A 239 8.98 4.92 5.66
CA LYS A 239 8.49 4.49 4.34
C LYS A 239 7.30 3.51 4.43
N GLY A 240 6.85 3.21 5.65
CA GLY A 240 5.69 2.35 5.89
C GLY A 240 5.74 1.65 7.24
N TYR A 241 6.94 1.25 7.70
CA TYR A 241 7.11 0.51 8.95
C TYR A 241 6.46 1.21 10.15
N LEU A 242 6.65 2.53 10.28
CA LEU A 242 6.08 3.29 11.37
C LEU A 242 4.55 3.26 11.34
N GLY A 243 3.92 3.39 10.18
CA GLY A 243 2.46 3.25 10.04
C GLY A 243 1.97 1.87 10.47
N ASP A 244 2.65 0.81 10.05
CA ASP A 244 2.28 -0.56 10.43
C ASP A 244 2.45 -0.82 11.93
N LEU A 245 3.53 -0.27 12.53
CA LEU A 245 3.77 -0.33 13.97
C LEU A 245 2.65 0.35 14.75
N LEU A 246 2.24 1.55 14.32
CA LEU A 246 1.09 2.25 14.91
C LEU A 246 -0.18 1.41 14.79
N CYS A 247 -0.39 0.77 13.65
CA CYS A 247 -1.56 -0.06 13.44
C CYS A 247 -1.64 -1.27 14.37
N ARG A 248 -0.52 -2.01 14.52
CA ARG A 248 -0.40 -3.10 15.48
C ARG A 248 -0.66 -2.62 16.91
N CYS A 249 -0.15 -1.44 17.26
CA CYS A 249 -0.35 -0.85 18.58
C CYS A 249 -1.81 -0.42 18.81
N ALA A 250 -2.46 0.15 17.80
CA ALA A 250 -3.87 0.52 17.84
C ALA A 250 -4.78 -0.70 18.00
N ASP A 251 -4.48 -1.81 17.31
CA ASP A 251 -5.20 -3.08 17.44
C ASP A 251 -5.04 -3.69 18.83
N LEU A 252 -3.82 -3.70 19.38
CA LEU A 252 -3.58 -4.11 20.77
C LEU A 252 -4.34 -3.25 21.77
N ALA A 253 -4.34 -1.93 21.59
CA ALA A 253 -5.10 -1.03 22.44
C ALA A 253 -6.60 -1.34 22.37
N LYS A 254 -7.15 -1.53 21.18
CA LYS A 254 -8.56 -1.85 20.95
C LYS A 254 -8.94 -3.18 21.61
N LYS A 255 -8.17 -4.25 21.37
CA LYS A 255 -8.38 -5.58 21.96
C LYS A 255 -8.26 -5.57 23.48
N SER A 256 -7.41 -4.69 24.02
CA SER A 256 -7.20 -4.50 25.46
C SER A 256 -8.18 -3.49 26.08
N ASN A 257 -9.19 -3.04 25.33
CA ASN A 257 -10.17 -2.04 25.76
C ASN A 257 -9.52 -0.75 26.30
N LYS A 258 -8.45 -0.29 25.65
CA LYS A 258 -7.73 0.95 25.93
C LYS A 258 -8.10 2.03 24.92
N LYS A 259 -8.22 3.28 25.38
CA LYS A 259 -8.57 4.44 24.54
C LYS A 259 -7.36 5.08 23.86
N PHE A 260 -6.17 4.94 24.44
CA PHE A 260 -4.96 5.58 23.96
C PHE A 260 -3.86 4.56 23.77
N PHE A 261 -3.00 4.84 22.80
CA PHE A 261 -1.72 4.17 22.65
C PHE A 261 -0.63 5.19 22.36
N SER A 262 0.63 4.82 22.61
CA SER A 262 1.78 5.62 22.23
C SER A 262 2.91 4.76 21.70
N ILE A 263 3.77 5.39 20.92
CA ILE A 263 5.08 4.84 20.60
C ILE A 263 6.13 5.64 21.37
N GLN A 264 6.92 4.94 22.18
CA GLN A 264 8.13 5.45 22.83
C GLN A 264 9.35 4.69 22.32
N PHE A 265 10.52 5.30 22.42
CA PHE A 265 11.80 4.70 22.08
C PHE A 265 11.80 3.98 20.72
N TYR A 266 11.18 4.60 19.71
CA TYR A 266 11.08 4.10 18.32
C TYR A 266 10.34 2.76 18.13
N GLY A 267 10.00 1.99 19.14
CA GLY A 267 9.44 0.65 18.90
C GLY A 267 8.66 0.07 20.05
N GLU A 268 8.49 0.85 21.12
CA GLU A 268 7.82 0.41 22.32
C GLU A 268 6.38 0.91 22.25
N CYS A 269 5.44 -0.03 22.16
CA CYS A 269 4.01 0.25 22.13
C CYS A 269 3.48 0.26 23.56
N TRP A 270 2.93 1.40 23.96
CA TRP A 270 2.30 1.58 25.26
C TRP A 270 0.81 1.87 25.11
N ILE A 271 -0.02 1.40 26.03
CA ILE A 271 -1.48 1.59 25.98
C ILE A 271 -2.03 2.06 27.33
N THR A 272 -3.08 2.88 27.32
CA THR A 272 -3.71 3.41 28.55
C THR A 272 -5.18 3.81 28.33
N ASN A 273 -5.94 3.90 29.43
CA ASN A 273 -7.27 4.52 29.46
C ASN A 273 -7.29 5.89 30.13
N VAL A 274 -6.19 6.29 30.76
CA VAL A 274 -6.18 7.40 31.69
C VAL A 274 -5.90 8.72 30.95
N GLU A 275 -6.94 9.52 30.74
CA GLU A 275 -6.81 10.96 30.53
C GLU A 275 -6.95 11.70 31.87
N PRO A 276 -6.18 12.78 32.11
CA PRO A 276 -5.19 13.41 31.23
C PRO A 276 -3.75 12.93 31.45
N ARG A 277 -3.53 11.78 32.10
CA ARG A 277 -2.24 11.37 32.67
C ARG A 277 -1.03 11.50 31.74
N PHE A 278 -1.18 11.14 30.47
CA PHE A 278 -0.11 11.28 29.48
C PHE A 278 0.35 12.73 29.20
N LYS A 279 -0.33 13.74 29.75
CA LYS A 279 0.02 15.17 29.62
C LYS A 279 0.69 15.75 30.86
N GLU A 280 0.69 15.05 31.99
CA GLU A 280 1.11 15.57 33.30
C GLU A 280 2.58 16.01 33.32
N ASP A 281 3.44 15.31 32.58
CA ASP A 281 4.87 15.62 32.48
C ASP A 281 5.19 16.78 31.52
N GLY A 282 4.19 17.27 30.79
CA GLY A 282 4.32 18.37 29.83
C GLY A 282 4.66 17.91 28.42
N ALA A 283 4.66 18.87 27.49
CA ALA A 283 4.99 18.62 26.09
C ALA A 283 6.46 18.25 25.91
N SER A 284 6.75 17.42 24.89
CA SER A 284 8.11 17.06 24.50
C SER A 284 8.37 17.42 23.04
N THR A 285 9.62 17.73 22.72
CA THR A 285 10.12 17.88 21.34
C THR A 285 10.86 16.64 20.85
N GLN A 286 10.91 15.59 21.67
CA GLN A 286 11.64 14.35 21.40
C GLN A 286 10.78 13.32 20.66
N CYS A 287 9.77 13.74 19.91
CA CYS A 287 9.10 12.87 18.95
C CYS A 287 9.59 13.19 17.54
N VAL A 288 9.76 12.15 16.75
CA VAL A 288 10.24 12.24 15.38
C VAL A 288 9.29 11.59 14.40
N ASP A 289 9.24 12.13 13.18
CA ASP A 289 8.54 11.52 12.06
C ASP A 289 9.41 10.46 11.36
N GLY A 290 8.91 9.96 10.24
CA GLY A 290 9.62 9.04 9.37
C GLY A 290 10.93 9.56 8.77
N GLU A 291 11.12 10.88 8.72
CA GLU A 291 12.28 11.57 8.15
C GLU A 291 13.22 12.12 9.24
N TRP A 292 12.99 11.74 10.50
CA TRP A 292 13.71 12.24 11.68
C TRP A 292 13.46 13.73 12.00
N GLY A 293 12.47 14.34 11.35
CA GLY A 293 11.99 15.69 11.65
C GLY A 293 11.26 15.74 12.99
N VAL A 294 11.22 16.92 13.61
CA VAL A 294 10.51 17.12 14.88
C VAL A 294 9.00 17.02 14.66
N CYS A 295 8.35 16.11 15.39
CA CYS A 295 6.90 16.00 15.43
C CYS A 295 6.30 16.89 16.52
N ASP A 296 5.77 18.05 16.14
CA ASP A 296 5.03 18.92 17.06
C ASP A 296 3.53 18.53 17.19
N MET A 297 2.77 19.31 17.95
CA MET A 297 1.34 19.06 18.20
C MET A 297 0.45 19.27 16.96
N ASN A 298 0.92 20.02 15.96
CA ASN A 298 0.16 20.44 14.78
C ASN A 298 0.59 19.71 13.49
N ASN A 299 1.80 19.16 13.45
CA ASN A 299 2.35 18.38 12.34
C ASN A 299 1.85 16.92 12.30
N GLY A 300 0.58 16.71 12.69
CA GLY A 300 -0.18 15.53 12.32
C GLY A 300 -0.96 15.70 11.01
N MET A 301 -1.14 16.93 10.54
CA MET A 301 -1.80 17.26 9.27
C MET A 301 -1.24 18.58 8.71
N GLY A 302 -0.24 18.52 7.83
CA GLY A 302 0.33 19.75 7.24
C GLY A 302 1.44 19.54 6.20
N LYS A 303 1.05 19.39 4.93
CA LYS A 303 1.82 19.67 3.69
C LYS A 303 3.29 19.19 3.62
N LYS A 304 3.51 17.94 3.17
CA LYS A 304 3.95 17.66 1.77
C LYS A 304 4.12 16.18 1.43
N CYS A 305 3.94 15.24 2.37
CA CYS A 305 3.75 13.82 2.06
C CYS A 305 2.84 13.15 3.11
N ARG A 306 2.01 12.19 2.70
CA ARG A 306 1.10 11.45 3.58
C ARG A 306 1.84 10.40 4.42
N ASN A 307 2.86 10.79 5.18
CA ASN A 307 3.61 9.89 6.08
C ASN A 307 4.13 10.58 7.37
N HIS A 308 3.35 11.49 7.97
CA HIS A 308 3.69 12.09 9.27
C HIS A 308 3.18 11.26 10.46
N PHE A 309 3.32 9.93 10.39
CA PHE A 309 3.31 9.15 11.63
C PHE A 309 4.57 9.48 12.40
N CYS A 310 4.45 9.48 13.72
CA CYS A 310 5.52 9.88 14.61
C CYS A 310 5.74 8.80 15.67
N ALA A 311 6.97 8.73 16.17
CA ALA A 311 7.32 7.98 17.36
C ALA A 311 8.05 8.88 18.35
N GLY A 312 7.94 8.58 19.64
CA GLY A 312 8.81 9.16 20.65
C GLY A 312 10.21 8.53 20.60
N LYS A 313 11.23 9.33 20.91
CA LYS A 313 12.56 8.84 21.30
C LYS A 313 12.49 8.30 22.75
N ALA A 314 13.65 8.08 23.38
CA ALA A 314 13.71 7.84 24.81
C ALA A 314 12.99 8.97 25.57
N GLU A 315 12.23 8.61 26.62
CA GLU A 315 11.57 9.57 27.53
C GLU A 315 10.51 10.47 26.87
N ALA A 316 10.01 10.07 25.70
CA ALA A 316 8.90 10.76 25.04
C ALA A 316 7.86 9.78 24.52
N ASN A 317 6.60 10.08 24.76
CA ASN A 317 5.46 9.36 24.25
C ASN A 317 4.85 10.15 23.10
N LYS A 318 4.91 9.60 21.88
CA LYS A 318 4.01 10.07 20.83
C LYS A 318 2.66 9.40 21.02
N VAL A 319 1.66 10.15 21.45
CA VAL A 319 0.35 9.62 21.87
C VAL A 319 -0.67 9.72 20.74
N TYR A 320 -1.48 8.68 20.59
CA TYR A 320 -2.63 8.57 19.70
C TYR A 320 -3.86 8.13 20.49
N GLN A 321 -5.04 8.61 20.07
CA GLN A 321 -6.33 8.21 20.64
C GLN A 321 -7.09 7.35 19.63
N LEU A 322 -7.58 6.19 20.06
CA LEU A 322 -8.57 5.42 19.32
C LEU A 322 -9.87 6.20 19.23
N MET A 323 -10.39 6.36 18.02
CA MET A 323 -11.65 7.05 17.80
C MET A 323 -12.80 6.06 17.98
N GLN A 324 -13.80 6.43 18.80
CA GLN A 324 -15.05 5.69 18.94
C GLN A 324 -16.18 6.55 18.38
N GLY A 325 -16.84 6.09 17.32
CA GLY A 325 -18.03 6.76 16.79
C GLY A 325 -18.38 6.38 15.36
N PRO A 326 -19.63 6.66 14.94
CA PRO A 326 -20.02 6.58 13.55
C PRO A 326 -19.17 7.55 12.75
N HIS A 327 -18.40 6.99 11.83
CA HIS A 327 -17.71 7.74 10.80
C HIS A 327 -18.69 7.97 9.65
N MET A 328 -18.49 9.04 8.87
CA MET A 328 -19.39 9.40 7.77
C MET A 328 -19.61 8.27 6.74
N CYS A 329 -18.74 7.25 6.69
CA CYS A 329 -18.98 6.08 5.84
C CYS A 329 -20.01 5.07 6.39
N GLN A 330 -20.40 5.14 7.67
CA GLN A 330 -21.43 4.25 8.21
C GLN A 330 -22.81 4.51 7.62
N SER A 331 -23.11 5.73 7.21
CA SER A 331 -24.34 6.06 6.49
C SER A 331 -24.31 5.62 5.02
N SER A 332 -23.24 4.97 4.57
CA SER A 332 -23.01 4.57 3.17
C SER A 332 -23.28 5.72 2.19
N PRO A 333 -22.60 6.88 2.33
CA PRO A 333 -22.90 8.07 1.56
C PRO A 333 -22.52 7.94 0.08
N CYS A 334 -21.63 7.00 -0.25
CA CYS A 334 -21.20 6.75 -1.63
C CYS A 334 -22.20 5.87 -2.37
N LYS A 335 -22.77 6.41 -3.44
CA LYS A 335 -23.68 5.73 -4.37
C LYS A 335 -22.92 4.87 -5.38
N ASN A 336 -23.68 4.08 -6.14
CA ASN A 336 -23.15 3.26 -7.24
C ASN A 336 -21.96 2.39 -6.82
N GLU A 337 -22.05 1.84 -5.60
CA GLU A 337 -21.04 0.99 -4.98
C GLU A 337 -19.66 1.66 -4.82
N GLY A 338 -19.61 3.00 -4.73
CA GLY A 338 -18.39 3.74 -4.41
C GLY A 338 -17.83 3.37 -3.03
N LYS A 339 -16.51 3.27 -2.92
CA LYS A 339 -15.82 2.98 -1.66
C LYS A 339 -15.72 4.27 -0.84
N CYS A 340 -16.29 4.26 0.35
CA CYS A 340 -16.22 5.40 1.24
C CYS A 340 -14.93 5.38 2.06
N LEU A 341 -14.18 6.48 2.05
CA LEU A 341 -12.99 6.71 2.84
C LEU A 341 -13.29 7.83 3.83
N THR A 342 -13.07 7.62 5.12
CA THR A 342 -13.32 8.68 6.12
C THR A 342 -12.11 9.60 6.25
N VAL A 343 -12.33 10.92 6.25
CA VAL A 343 -11.27 11.93 6.40
C VAL A 343 -11.50 12.71 7.70
N GLY A 344 -11.35 12.06 8.86
CA GLY A 344 -11.65 12.67 10.17
C GLY A 344 -13.00 12.24 10.73
N THR A 345 -13.56 12.94 11.72
CA THR A 345 -14.80 12.49 12.38
C THR A 345 -16.08 12.86 11.62
N ASN A 346 -16.05 13.93 10.83
CA ASN A 346 -17.24 14.50 10.18
C ASN A 346 -17.11 14.62 8.66
N ASP A 347 -16.11 13.96 8.06
CA ASP A 347 -15.81 14.13 6.63
C ASP A 347 -15.52 12.78 5.99
N PHE A 348 -15.84 12.66 4.70
CA PHE A 348 -15.63 11.47 3.90
C PHE A 348 -15.31 11.84 2.46
N VAL A 349 -14.60 10.94 1.80
CA VAL A 349 -14.33 10.99 0.37
C VAL A 349 -14.83 9.70 -0.23
N CYS A 350 -15.65 9.81 -1.28
CA CYS A 350 -16.05 8.66 -2.06
C CYS A 350 -15.05 8.39 -3.19
N GLN A 351 -14.56 7.16 -3.22
CA GLN A 351 -13.82 6.63 -4.35
C GLN A 351 -14.81 5.92 -5.28
N CYS A 352 -15.10 6.56 -6.42
CA CYS A 352 -16.10 6.10 -7.36
C CYS A 352 -15.61 4.93 -8.21
N LYS A 353 -16.53 4.01 -8.50
CA LYS A 353 -16.29 2.95 -9.49
C LYS A 353 -16.20 3.55 -10.90
N PRO A 354 -15.49 2.89 -11.84
CA PRO A 354 -15.45 3.29 -13.24
C PRO A 354 -16.87 3.47 -13.79
N GLY A 355 -17.10 4.55 -14.54
CA GLY A 355 -18.44 4.91 -15.01
C GLY A 355 -19.20 5.87 -14.09
N TYR A 356 -18.64 6.24 -12.94
CA TYR A 356 -19.27 7.13 -11.96
C TYR A 356 -18.31 8.20 -11.43
N SER A 357 -18.86 9.35 -11.05
CA SER A 357 -18.14 10.54 -10.58
C SER A 357 -19.01 11.39 -9.63
N GLY A 358 -18.46 12.51 -9.16
CA GLY A 358 -19.10 13.38 -8.16
C GLY A 358 -18.70 13.01 -6.73
N GLU A 359 -19.02 13.91 -5.79
CA GLU A 359 -18.62 13.80 -4.37
C GLU A 359 -19.16 12.53 -3.69
N ASP A 360 -20.32 12.04 -4.12
CA ASP A 360 -20.99 10.84 -3.63
C ASP A 360 -21.04 9.71 -4.68
N CYS A 361 -20.35 9.82 -5.81
CA CYS A 361 -20.41 8.88 -6.93
C CYS A 361 -21.80 8.73 -7.60
N GLY A 362 -22.71 9.68 -7.40
CA GLY A 362 -24.05 9.67 -7.99
C GLY A 362 -24.11 10.01 -9.47
N ILE A 363 -23.02 10.51 -10.07
CA ILE A 363 -23.02 11.02 -11.45
C ILE A 363 -22.44 9.98 -12.40
N GLU A 364 -23.25 9.42 -13.29
CA GLU A 364 -22.77 8.56 -14.38
C GLU A 364 -21.88 9.34 -15.34
N THR A 365 -20.66 8.84 -15.59
CA THR A 365 -19.76 9.44 -16.58
C THR A 365 -20.15 8.95 -17.98
N PRO A 366 -20.26 9.84 -18.98
CA PRO A 366 -20.56 9.43 -20.35
C PRO A 366 -19.53 8.43 -20.87
N LYS A 367 -20.00 7.35 -21.51
CA LYS A 367 -19.15 6.26 -22.03
C LYS A 367 -18.18 6.72 -23.14
N ASP A 368 -18.35 7.94 -23.64
CA ASP A 368 -17.59 8.52 -24.75
C ASP A 368 -17.00 9.92 -24.44
N ALA A 369 -16.82 10.27 -23.16
CA ALA A 369 -16.19 11.56 -22.82
C ALA A 369 -14.70 11.54 -23.27
N PRO A 370 -14.24 12.49 -24.11
CA PRO A 370 -12.85 12.53 -24.52
C PRO A 370 -11.98 12.86 -23.32
N SER A 371 -10.95 12.05 -23.08
CA SER A 371 -9.86 12.33 -22.16
C SER A 371 -9.14 13.62 -22.60
N HIS A 372 -9.30 14.70 -21.83
CA HIS A 372 -8.47 15.89 -21.95
C HIS A 372 -7.19 15.75 -21.13
#